data_AF-A0AAT9GTZ6-F1
#
_entry.id   AF-A0AAT9GTZ6-F1
#
_cell.length_a   1.000
_cell.length_b   1.000
_cell.length_c   1.000
_cell.angle_alpha   90.00
_cell.angle_beta   90.00
_cell.angle_gamma   90.00
#
_symmetry.space_group_name_H-M   'P 1'
#
loop_
_entity.id
_entity.type
_entity.pdbx_description
1 polymer ?
#
loop_
_entity_poly.entity_id
_entity_poly.type
_entity_poly.pdbx_seq_one_letter_code
_entity_poly.pdbx_strand_id
1 'polypeptide(L)'
;MPYVDKGARICKANINLDAQIGDIIITYPALLKINKNLIVYPPLSKISDSCGEIIESPSWIDGYKIKGDEKIEFVSENITVVKGELNIKCSKILTAFTLKKFLDNLEIPLSKVNTKGYPIVTINDIPLVSIDKDKVIIYSKPTTPIIRTFAYSLFYYIRSSSELE
;
A
#
# COMPACT_ATOMS: atom_id res chain seq x y z
N MET A 1 13.35 -7.92 -3.51
CA MET A 1 13.53 -7.18 -2.24
C MET A 1 14.52 -6.05 -2.46
N PRO A 2 14.18 -4.77 -2.21
CA PRO A 2 15.14 -3.66 -2.28
C PRO A 2 16.18 -3.67 -1.16
N TYR A 3 17.41 -3.31 -1.51
CA TYR A 3 18.48 -2.98 -0.56
C TYR A 3 18.37 -1.52 -0.12
N VAL A 4 18.61 -1.26 1.16
CA VAL A 4 18.54 0.08 1.75
C VAL A 4 19.81 0.38 2.50
N ASP A 5 20.46 1.48 2.13
CA ASP A 5 21.70 1.96 2.73
C ASP A 5 21.51 2.62 4.09
N LYS A 6 22.59 2.64 4.88
CA LYS A 6 22.69 3.50 6.06
C LYS A 6 22.50 4.96 5.66
N GLY A 7 21.71 5.70 6.44
CA GLY A 7 21.38 7.10 6.17
C GLY A 7 20.06 7.29 5.42
N ALA A 8 19.49 6.22 4.85
CA ALA A 8 18.14 6.26 4.30
C ALA A 8 17.12 6.61 5.39
N ARG A 9 16.01 7.22 4.96
CA ARG A 9 15.01 7.80 5.87
C ARG A 9 13.71 7.02 5.81
N ILE A 10 13.09 6.77 6.95
CA ILE A 10 11.89 5.96 7.09
C ILE A 10 10.82 6.65 7.93
N CYS A 11 9.56 6.40 7.60
CA CYS A 11 8.43 6.83 8.40
C CYS A 11 7.30 5.81 8.35
N LYS A 12 6.55 5.74 9.45
CA LYS A 12 5.34 4.93 9.56
C LYS A 12 4.24 5.52 8.68
N ALA A 13 3.33 4.67 8.23
CA ALA A 13 2.20 5.07 7.38
C ALA A 13 1.41 6.25 7.94
N ASN A 14 1.18 6.32 9.27
CA ASN A 14 0.41 7.38 9.91
C ASN A 14 1.06 8.78 9.90
N ILE A 15 2.34 8.89 9.55
CA ILE A 15 3.08 10.16 9.56
C ILE A 15 3.08 10.79 8.17
N ASN A 16 3.27 9.97 7.13
CA ASN A 16 3.33 10.44 5.75
C ASN A 16 2.68 9.40 4.83
N LEU A 17 1.45 9.72 4.39
CA LEU A 17 0.56 8.79 3.70
C LEU A 17 0.75 8.79 2.18
N ASP A 18 1.40 9.79 1.60
CA ASP A 18 1.53 9.95 0.14
C ASP A 18 2.88 9.42 -0.35
N ALA A 19 2.86 8.38 -1.18
CA ALA A 19 4.07 7.78 -1.73
C ALA A 19 4.42 8.38 -3.10
N GLN A 20 5.71 8.61 -3.32
CA GLN A 20 6.25 9.21 -4.53
C GLN A 20 7.14 8.23 -5.30
N ILE A 21 7.41 8.55 -6.57
CA ILE A 21 8.36 7.76 -7.38
C ILE A 21 9.70 7.72 -6.67
N GLY A 22 10.30 6.52 -6.59
CA GLY A 22 11.55 6.27 -5.88
C GLY A 22 11.37 5.83 -4.43
N ASP A 23 10.23 6.11 -3.79
CA ASP A 23 9.93 5.62 -2.45
C ASP A 23 9.89 4.08 -2.44
N ILE A 24 10.28 3.49 -1.30
CA ILE A 24 10.12 2.06 -1.04
C ILE A 24 8.99 1.87 -0.02
N ILE A 25 7.94 1.16 -0.41
CA ILE A 25 6.84 0.79 0.49
C ILE A 25 7.12 -0.58 1.09
N ILE A 26 7.11 -0.65 2.41
CA ILE A 26 7.33 -1.88 3.18
C ILE A 26 6.09 -2.77 3.04
N THR A 27 6.28 -4.03 2.64
CA THR A 27 5.18 -5.00 2.42
C THR A 27 5.05 -6.04 3.52
N TYR A 28 6.16 -6.38 4.18
CA TYR A 28 6.22 -7.21 5.39
C TYR A 28 6.85 -6.41 6.53
N PRO A 29 6.54 -6.71 7.81
CA PRO A 29 7.15 -5.99 8.93
C PRO A 29 8.69 -6.00 8.84
N ALA A 30 9.31 -4.83 9.03
CA ALA A 30 10.76 -4.68 8.96
C ALA A 30 11.33 -4.30 10.33
N LEU A 31 12.34 -5.05 10.80
CA LEU A 31 13.09 -4.71 12.01
C LEU A 31 14.31 -3.86 11.62
N LEU A 32 14.38 -2.62 12.09
CA LEU A 32 15.41 -1.66 11.69
C LEU A 32 16.04 -0.98 12.90
N LYS A 33 17.32 -0.64 12.77
CA LYS A 33 18.05 0.10 13.80
C LYS A 33 17.88 1.60 13.58
N ILE A 34 17.21 2.26 14.52
CA ILE A 34 16.88 3.70 14.51
C ILE A 34 17.14 4.25 15.92
N ASN A 35 17.88 5.35 16.02
CA ASN A 35 18.21 5.99 17.30
C ASN A 35 18.73 4.98 18.35
N LYS A 36 19.69 4.14 17.95
CA LYS A 36 20.29 3.05 18.74
C LYS A 36 19.33 1.91 19.15
N ASN A 37 18.05 1.96 18.77
CA ASN A 37 17.04 0.97 19.12
C ASN A 37 16.66 0.11 17.91
N LEU A 38 16.26 -1.14 18.14
CA LEU A 38 15.61 -1.97 17.14
C LEU A 38 14.10 -1.70 17.16
N ILE A 39 13.58 -1.17 16.05
CA ILE A 39 12.17 -0.78 15.90
C ILE A 39 11.54 -1.60 14.79
N VAL A 40 10.36 -2.16 15.04
CA VAL A 40 9.54 -2.82 14.02
C VAL A 40 8.68 -1.78 13.31
N TYR A 41 8.85 -1.68 11.99
CA TYR A 41 7.99 -0.90 11.12
C TYR A 41 6.90 -1.80 10.52
N PRO A 42 5.62 -1.43 10.66
CA PRO A 42 4.54 -2.21 10.07
C PRO A 42 4.57 -2.16 8.54
N PRO A 43 3.93 -3.13 7.86
CA PRO A 43 3.60 -3.01 6.45
C PRO A 43 2.93 -1.67 6.15
N LEU A 44 3.11 -1.15 4.94
CA LEU A 44 2.65 0.17 4.47
C LEU A 44 3.46 1.36 5.02
N SER A 45 4.44 1.14 5.90
CA SER A 45 5.49 2.14 6.17
C SER A 45 6.30 2.40 4.90
N LYS A 46 6.98 3.55 4.82
CA LYS A 46 7.75 3.90 3.63
C LYS A 46 9.15 4.42 3.96
N ILE A 47 10.08 4.15 3.06
CA ILE A 47 11.43 4.69 3.04
C ILE A 47 11.47 5.74 1.93
N SER A 48 11.74 6.99 2.31
CA SER A 48 11.59 8.18 1.47
C SER A 48 12.42 9.32 2.04
N ASP A 49 13.00 10.18 1.20
CA ASP A 49 13.75 11.37 1.64
C ASP A 49 12.89 12.34 2.47
N SER A 50 11.57 12.28 2.27
CA SER A 50 10.56 13.05 3.01
C SER A 50 10.33 12.57 4.45
N CYS A 51 10.86 11.42 4.83
CA CYS A 51 10.72 10.89 6.19
C CYS A 51 11.77 11.46 7.15
N GLY A 52 11.51 11.41 8.46
CA GLY A 52 12.38 12.02 9.48
C GLY A 52 13.35 11.05 10.18
N GLU A 53 13.02 9.77 10.30
CA GLU A 53 13.82 8.81 11.07
C GLU A 53 14.93 8.22 10.19
N ILE A 54 16.16 8.14 10.70
CA ILE A 54 17.34 7.71 9.94
C ILE A 54 17.68 6.26 10.26
N ILE A 55 17.82 5.44 9.22
CA ILE A 55 18.27 4.04 9.28
C ILE A 55 19.78 4.00 9.57
N GLU A 56 20.16 3.39 10.70
CA GLU A 56 21.55 3.35 11.17
C GLU A 56 22.38 2.19 10.60
N SER A 57 21.72 1.18 10.02
CA SER A 57 22.36 -0.02 9.48
C SER A 57 21.73 -0.43 8.15
N PRO A 58 22.53 -0.85 7.15
CA PRO A 58 21.99 -1.33 5.90
C PRO A 58 21.12 -2.57 6.12
N SER A 59 20.09 -2.73 5.29
CA SER A 59 19.17 -3.87 5.40
C SER A 59 18.51 -4.21 4.05
N TRP A 60 18.15 -5.48 3.90
CA TRP A 60 17.23 -5.92 2.84
C TRP A 60 15.80 -5.81 3.35
N ILE A 61 14.95 -5.15 2.57
CA ILE A 61 13.56 -4.91 2.96
C ILE A 61 12.64 -5.67 2.01
N ASP A 62 11.68 -6.39 2.58
CA ASP A 62 10.52 -6.87 1.83
C ASP A 62 9.60 -5.70 1.51
N GLY A 63 9.85 -5.07 0.37
CA GLY A 63 9.13 -3.89 -0.06
C GLY A 63 9.12 -3.72 -1.57
N TYR A 64 8.33 -2.74 -2.01
CA TYR A 64 8.21 -2.36 -3.41
C TYR A 64 8.78 -0.95 -3.63
N LYS A 65 9.74 -0.81 -4.53
CA LYS A 65 10.25 0.49 -4.97
C LYS A 65 9.40 1.00 -6.13
N ILE A 66 8.79 2.17 -5.94
CA ILE A 66 7.93 2.80 -6.97
C ILE A 66 8.81 3.27 -8.14
N LYS A 67 8.48 2.81 -9.35
CA LYS A 67 9.24 3.10 -10.57
C LYS A 67 8.61 4.20 -11.41
N GLY A 68 7.31 4.42 -11.30
CA GLY A 68 6.53 5.35 -12.11
C GLY A 68 5.90 4.73 -13.36
N ASP A 69 6.14 3.44 -13.62
CA ASP A 69 5.55 2.67 -14.73
C ASP A 69 4.31 1.85 -14.29
N GLU A 70 3.91 1.95 -13.01
CA GLU A 70 2.81 1.20 -12.44
C GLU A 70 1.46 1.57 -13.07
N LYS A 71 0.70 0.56 -13.49
CA LYS A 71 -0.64 0.74 -14.07
C LYS A 71 -1.68 0.83 -12.96
N ILE A 72 -2.03 2.04 -12.56
CA ILE A 72 -3.13 2.31 -11.61
C ILE A 72 -4.29 2.99 -12.33
N GLU A 73 -5.48 2.41 -12.27
CA GLU A 73 -6.72 3.04 -12.76
C GLU A 73 -7.59 3.47 -11.58
N PHE A 74 -8.17 4.66 -11.72
CA PHE A 74 -9.19 5.17 -10.82
C PHE A 74 -10.54 5.10 -11.51
N VAL A 75 -11.50 4.45 -10.85
CA VAL A 75 -12.89 4.41 -11.32
C VAL A 75 -13.73 5.29 -10.42
N SER A 76 -14.30 6.35 -11.00
CA SER A 76 -15.00 7.41 -10.27
C SER A 76 -16.42 7.67 -10.76
N GLU A 77 -17.05 6.68 -11.40
CA GLU A 77 -18.43 6.73 -11.85
C GLU A 77 -19.40 6.24 -10.76
N ASN A 78 -20.65 6.70 -10.75
CA ASN A 78 -21.69 6.22 -9.82
C ASN A 78 -21.25 6.15 -8.35
N ILE A 79 -20.62 7.24 -7.87
CA ILE A 79 -20.03 7.28 -6.53
C ILE A 79 -21.13 7.34 -5.47
N THR A 80 -21.02 6.47 -4.48
CA THR A 80 -21.81 6.49 -3.25
C THR A 80 -20.87 6.53 -2.05
N VAL A 81 -21.21 7.29 -1.00
CA VAL A 81 -20.48 7.26 0.26
C VAL A 81 -20.88 5.98 1.01
N VAL A 82 -19.89 5.16 1.36
CA VAL A 82 -20.08 3.91 2.08
C VAL A 82 -19.36 4.02 3.42
N LYS A 83 -20.05 3.63 4.48
CA LYS A 83 -19.49 3.45 5.82
C LYS A 83 -19.51 1.97 6.17
N GLY A 84 -18.39 1.45 6.66
CA GLY A 84 -18.27 0.06 7.07
C GLY A 84 -16.84 -0.32 7.39
N GLU A 85 -16.63 -1.59 7.72
CA GLU A 85 -15.30 -2.14 7.92
C GLU A 85 -14.68 -2.59 6.60
N LEU A 86 -13.35 -2.50 6.51
CA LEU A 86 -12.62 -3.13 5.42
C LEU A 86 -12.63 -4.64 5.61
N ASN A 87 -13.08 -5.35 4.57
CA ASN A 87 -12.94 -6.79 4.44
C ASN A 87 -11.79 -7.10 3.48
N ILE A 88 -10.80 -7.86 3.97
CA ILE A 88 -9.59 -8.21 3.26
C ILE A 88 -9.79 -9.59 2.64
N LYS A 89 -9.84 -9.65 1.31
CA LYS A 89 -10.14 -10.89 0.58
C LYS A 89 -8.89 -11.77 0.38
N CYS A 90 -7.67 -11.22 0.51
CA CYS A 90 -6.42 -11.96 0.39
C CYS A 90 -5.54 -11.80 1.64
N SER A 91 -5.37 -12.88 2.41
CA SER A 91 -4.60 -12.86 3.68
C SER A 91 -3.10 -12.67 3.50
N LYS A 92 -2.55 -12.92 2.30
CA LYS A 92 -1.12 -12.76 2.01
C LYS A 92 -0.69 -11.29 1.92
N ILE A 93 -1.63 -10.37 1.70
CA ILE A 93 -1.35 -8.95 1.49
C ILE A 93 -1.37 -8.24 2.84
N LEU A 94 -0.25 -8.27 3.56
CA LEU A 94 -0.17 -7.72 4.92
C LEU A 94 -0.40 -6.20 4.98
N THR A 95 -0.10 -5.49 3.89
CA THR A 95 -0.37 -4.06 3.77
C THR A 95 -1.86 -3.72 3.85
N ALA A 96 -2.75 -4.65 3.47
CA ALA A 96 -4.20 -4.47 3.57
C ALA A 96 -4.67 -4.42 5.03
N PHE A 97 -4.02 -5.16 5.94
CA PHE A 97 -4.33 -5.12 7.37
C PHE A 97 -3.89 -3.81 8.01
N THR A 98 -2.75 -3.26 7.56
CA THR A 98 -2.37 -1.91 7.98
C THR A 98 -3.36 -0.87 7.43
N LEU A 99 -3.76 -0.96 6.16
CA LEU A 99 -4.77 -0.08 5.57
C LEU A 99 -6.09 -0.12 6.35
N LYS A 100 -6.55 -1.32 6.73
CA LYS A 100 -7.75 -1.54 7.55
C LYS A 100 -7.75 -0.66 8.81
N LYS A 101 -6.63 -0.63 9.54
CA LYS A 101 -6.48 0.22 10.75
C LYS A 101 -6.66 1.72 10.50
N PHE A 102 -6.42 2.20 9.29
CA PHE A 102 -6.57 3.61 8.93
C PHE A 102 -7.95 3.97 8.40
N LEU A 103 -8.64 3.00 7.79
CA LEU A 103 -9.87 3.25 7.03
C LEU A 103 -11.13 2.68 7.68
N ASP A 104 -11.00 1.80 8.67
CA ASP A 104 -12.16 1.26 9.37
C ASP A 104 -13.02 2.37 9.96
N ASN A 105 -14.33 2.25 9.74
CA ASN A 105 -15.37 3.17 10.20
C ASN A 105 -15.33 4.58 9.59
N LEU A 106 -14.44 4.82 8.61
CA LEU A 106 -14.48 6.04 7.82
C LEU A 106 -15.54 5.96 6.73
N GLU A 107 -16.04 7.12 6.34
CA GLU A 107 -16.91 7.29 5.18
C GLU A 107 -16.05 7.43 3.93
N ILE A 108 -16.17 6.47 3.01
CA ILE A 108 -15.34 6.44 1.80
C ILE A 108 -16.25 6.52 0.57
N PRO A 109 -15.98 7.46 -0.36
CA PRO A 109 -16.68 7.50 -1.64
C PRO A 109 -16.23 6.33 -2.52
N LEU A 110 -17.15 5.41 -2.82
CA LEU A 110 -16.90 4.23 -3.65
C LEU A 110 -17.75 4.27 -4.92
N SER A 111 -17.14 3.88 -6.04
CA SER A 111 -17.82 3.65 -7.31
C SER A 111 -18.59 2.33 -7.26
N LYS A 112 -19.91 2.39 -7.47
CA LYS A 112 -20.76 1.19 -7.61
C LYS A 112 -20.88 0.80 -9.07
N VAL A 113 -19.86 0.11 -9.57
CA VAL A 113 -19.82 -0.43 -10.93
C VAL A 113 -19.50 -1.91 -10.93
N ASN A 114 -19.63 -2.56 -12.08
CA ASN A 114 -19.17 -3.94 -12.24
C ASN A 114 -17.66 -4.02 -11.99
N THR A 115 -17.29 -4.83 -11.00
CA THR A 115 -15.91 -5.10 -10.61
C THR A 115 -15.15 -5.77 -11.75
N LYS A 116 -13.95 -5.28 -12.03
CA LYS A 116 -12.95 -5.93 -12.88
C LYS A 116 -11.85 -6.54 -12.02
N GLY A 117 -11.39 -7.73 -12.39
CA GLY A 117 -10.33 -8.45 -11.70
C GLY A 117 -10.74 -9.00 -10.33
N TYR A 118 -9.73 -9.39 -9.54
CA TYR A 118 -9.90 -9.99 -8.22
C TYR A 118 -9.91 -8.90 -7.13
N PRO A 119 -11.00 -8.76 -6.35
CA PRO A 119 -11.07 -7.77 -5.28
C PRO A 119 -10.09 -8.12 -4.16
N ILE A 120 -9.28 -7.15 -3.73
CA ILE A 120 -8.32 -7.30 -2.62
C ILE A 120 -8.92 -6.80 -1.31
N VAL A 121 -9.58 -5.64 -1.38
CA VAL A 121 -10.23 -5.00 -0.25
C VAL A 121 -11.63 -4.56 -0.67
N THR A 122 -12.62 -4.84 0.16
CA THR A 122 -14.02 -4.43 -0.05
C THR A 122 -14.58 -3.76 1.20
N ILE A 123 -15.61 -2.93 1.06
CA ILE A 123 -16.41 -2.37 2.17
C ILE A 123 -17.87 -2.73 1.89
N ASN A 124 -18.52 -3.46 2.79
CA ASN A 124 -19.88 -4.00 2.57
C ASN A 124 -20.01 -4.73 1.21
N ASP A 125 -19.02 -5.56 0.89
CA ASP A 125 -18.84 -6.29 -0.38
C ASP A 125 -18.73 -5.44 -1.66
N ILE A 126 -18.65 -4.11 -1.53
CA ILE A 126 -18.31 -3.20 -2.62
C ILE A 126 -16.78 -3.11 -2.70
N PRO A 127 -16.13 -3.43 -3.83
CA PRO A 127 -14.69 -3.34 -3.96
C PRO A 127 -14.17 -1.92 -3.80
N LEU A 128 -13.09 -1.79 -3.02
CA LEU A 128 -12.31 -0.56 -2.91
C LEU A 128 -11.07 -0.64 -3.81
N VAL A 129 -10.36 -1.78 -3.78
CA VAL A 129 -9.21 -2.04 -4.64
C VAL A 129 -9.28 -3.47 -5.19
N SER A 130 -9.02 -3.63 -6.49
CA SER A 130 -8.84 -4.92 -7.15
C SER A 130 -7.53 -4.99 -7.94
N ILE A 131 -7.12 -6.21 -8.27
CA ILE A 131 -6.03 -6.50 -9.19
C ILE A 131 -6.62 -7.15 -10.43
N ASP A 132 -6.33 -6.61 -11.60
CA ASP A 132 -6.68 -7.18 -12.91
C ASP A 132 -5.41 -7.31 -13.75
N LYS A 133 -4.94 -8.54 -13.94
CA LYS A 133 -3.65 -8.84 -14.62
C LYS A 133 -2.49 -8.04 -13.98
N ASP A 134 -1.88 -7.14 -14.73
CA ASP A 134 -0.72 -6.32 -14.34
C ASP A 134 -1.12 -4.93 -13.80
N LYS A 135 -2.40 -4.73 -13.49
CA LYS A 135 -2.99 -3.44 -13.16
C LYS A 135 -3.71 -3.47 -11.82
N VAL A 136 -3.61 -2.37 -11.10
CA VAL A 136 -4.37 -2.12 -9.87
C VAL A 136 -5.51 -1.16 -10.19
N ILE A 137 -6.72 -1.49 -9.75
CA ILE A 137 -7.92 -0.68 -9.97
C ILE A 137 -8.42 -0.19 -8.61
N ILE A 138 -8.61 1.12 -8.48
CA ILE A 138 -9.12 1.78 -7.28
C ILE A 138 -10.51 2.33 -7.60
N TYR A 139 -11.53 1.83 -6.90
CA TYR A 139 -12.93 2.23 -7.08
C TYR A 139 -13.31 3.42 -6.19
N SER A 140 -12.39 4.36 -6.02
CA SER A 140 -12.57 5.56 -5.21
C SER A 140 -11.90 6.75 -5.90
N LYS A 141 -12.25 7.97 -5.47
CA LYS A 141 -11.59 9.18 -5.96
C LYS A 141 -10.09 9.14 -5.64
N PRO A 142 -9.23 9.74 -6.48
CA PRO A 142 -7.78 9.77 -6.28
C PRO A 142 -7.32 10.55 -5.05
N THR A 143 -8.23 11.12 -4.26
CA THR A 143 -7.96 12.04 -3.16
C THR A 143 -7.52 11.39 -1.85
N THR A 144 -7.32 10.07 -1.80
CA THR A 144 -6.96 9.37 -0.56
C THR A 144 -5.53 8.82 -0.65
N PRO A 145 -4.51 9.57 -0.18
CA PRO A 145 -3.09 9.20 -0.34
C PRO A 145 -2.75 7.79 0.13
N ILE A 146 -3.34 7.35 1.25
CA ILE A 146 -3.05 6.03 1.81
C ILE A 146 -3.57 4.88 0.93
N ILE A 147 -4.66 5.09 0.20
CA ILE A 147 -5.19 4.10 -0.75
C ILE A 147 -4.25 4.00 -1.96
N ARG A 148 -3.70 5.14 -2.41
CA ARG A 148 -2.69 5.16 -3.47
C ARG A 148 -1.40 4.47 -3.04
N THR A 149 -0.89 4.76 -1.84
CA THR A 149 0.27 4.07 -1.26
C THR A 149 0.02 2.58 -1.13
N PHE A 150 -1.17 2.17 -0.69
CA PHE A 150 -1.56 0.77 -0.68
C PHE A 150 -1.56 0.16 -2.08
N ALA A 151 -2.11 0.84 -3.09
CA ALA A 151 -2.13 0.36 -4.46
C ALA A 151 -0.72 0.12 -5.02
N TYR A 152 0.25 1.01 -4.76
CA TYR A 152 1.63 0.76 -5.13
C TYR A 152 2.22 -0.47 -4.44
N SER A 153 1.88 -0.73 -3.17
CA SER A 153 2.36 -1.92 -2.46
C SER A 153 1.92 -3.24 -3.09
N LEU A 154 0.81 -3.23 -3.84
CA LEU A 154 0.28 -4.43 -4.51
C LEU A 154 1.19 -4.93 -5.64
N PHE A 155 1.98 -4.05 -6.25
CA PHE A 155 2.90 -4.43 -7.33
C PHE A 155 4.04 -5.35 -6.88
N TYR A 156 4.31 -5.42 -5.58
CA TYR A 156 5.16 -6.48 -5.01
C TYR A 156 4.64 -7.88 -5.35
N TYR A 157 3.33 -8.08 -5.23
CA TYR A 157 2.68 -9.38 -5.41
C TYR A 157 2.37 -9.67 -6.88
N ILE A 158 2.01 -8.64 -7.66
CA ILE A 158 1.76 -8.78 -9.11
C ILE A 158 3.04 -9.22 -9.84
N ARG A 159 4.19 -8.64 -9.47
CA ARG A 159 5.48 -8.98 -10.09
C ARG A 159 6.10 -10.25 -9.51
N SER A 160 5.74 -10.68 -8.30
CA SER A 160 6.20 -11.99 -7.81
C SER A 160 5.46 -13.16 -8.47
N SER A 161 4.26 -12.94 -9.02
CA SER A 161 3.50 -13.98 -9.73
C SER A 161 3.95 -14.25 -11.16
N SER A 162 4.86 -13.44 -11.73
CA SER A 162 5.48 -13.76 -13.03
C SER A 162 6.60 -14.80 -12.94
N GLU A 163 6.88 -15.35 -11.75
CA GLU A 163 7.74 -16.52 -11.55
C GLU A 163 6.93 -17.84 -11.43
N LEU A 164 5.64 -17.83 -11.79
CA LEU A 164 4.75 -19.00 -11.79
C LEU A 164 4.21 -19.31 -13.21
N GLU A 165 5.08 -19.21 -14.22
CA GLU A 165 4.89 -19.90 -15.51
C GLU A 165 5.71 -21.20 -15.53
#